data_AF-A0A843HMJ9-F1
#
_entry.id   AF-A0A843HMJ9-F1
#
_cell.length_a   1.000
_cell.length_b   1.000
_cell.length_c   1.000
_cell.angle_alpha   90.00
_cell.angle_beta   90.00
_cell.angle_gamma   90.00
#
_symmetry.space_group_name_H-M   'P 1'
#
loop_
_entity.id
_entity.type
_entity.pdbx_description
1 polymer ?
#
loop_
_entity_poly.entity_id
_entity_poly.type
_entity_poly.pdbx_seq_one_letter_code
_entity_poly.pdbx_strand_id
1 'polypeptide(L)'
;MPNWCNNYIAIYRDDDTQKSKGQLRELYLKLRALLDDDNSTINKELKAKDIDKNWYGNILVLYGKNDEDIACRGTIEEVVWEGAIDEDGGWIRIQTETAWDPQIEIIKSLIDDYCPNLTFEYIAEEPGCEIYVNTDVSGRFFLERYVINYDFNAISGYSDDEYLKDETEFLNSVKDILNDFKECVSKLSGVPEFKIKDFVEKPFPTEAEEAWFIIEQIRSYIEENISICEDLQDCYLNAHEFDKY
;
A
#
# COMPACT_ATOMS: atom_id res chain seq x y z
N MET A 1 7.20 -0.38 -18.93
CA MET A 1 7.84 0.09 -17.68
C MET A 1 7.50 -0.91 -16.60
N PRO A 2 8.32 -1.14 -15.57
CA PRO A 2 7.86 -1.93 -14.43
C PRO A 2 6.68 -1.21 -13.77
N ASN A 3 5.72 -1.99 -13.27
CA ASN A 3 4.83 -1.47 -12.24
C ASN A 3 5.58 -1.55 -10.91
N TRP A 4 5.26 -0.64 -9.99
CA TRP A 4 5.95 -0.52 -8.71
C TRP A 4 4.99 -0.86 -7.58
N CYS A 5 5.43 -1.77 -6.73
CA CYS A 5 4.76 -2.25 -5.55
C CYS A 5 5.24 -1.43 -4.35
N ASN A 6 4.34 -0.69 -3.72
CA ASN A 6 4.63 0.04 -2.50
C ASN A 6 4.44 -0.90 -1.31
N ASN A 7 5.46 -1.03 -0.46
CA ASN A 7 5.39 -1.86 0.73
C ASN A 7 5.70 -1.05 1.99
N TYR A 8 4.89 -1.27 3.02
CA TYR A 8 5.21 -0.85 4.38
C TYR A 8 5.35 -2.09 5.26
N ILE A 9 6.50 -2.23 5.91
CA ILE A 9 6.87 -3.40 6.70
C ILE A 9 7.04 -2.96 8.15
N ALA A 10 6.36 -3.63 9.06
CA ALA A 10 6.49 -3.46 10.51
C ALA A 10 7.32 -4.61 11.08
N ILE A 11 8.57 -4.35 11.50
CA ILE A 11 9.41 -5.32 12.21
C ILE A 11 9.31 -5.07 13.71
N TYR A 12 8.94 -6.10 14.47
CA TYR A 12 8.67 -5.99 15.90
C TYR A 12 9.05 -7.26 16.65
N ARG A 13 8.75 -7.25 17.95
CA ARG A 13 9.07 -8.29 18.93
C ARG A 13 7.79 -8.80 19.58
N ASP A 14 7.67 -10.12 19.70
CA ASP A 14 6.55 -10.80 20.37
C ASP A 14 6.77 -11.01 21.87
N ASP A 15 8.00 -10.82 22.34
CA ASP A 15 8.38 -10.96 23.74
C ASP A 15 9.06 -9.71 24.30
N ASP A 16 9.11 -9.61 25.63
CA ASP A 16 9.73 -8.51 26.36
C ASP A 16 11.20 -8.75 26.77
N THR A 17 11.87 -9.73 26.18
CA THR A 17 13.23 -10.10 26.58
C THR A 17 14.25 -9.02 26.19
N GLN A 18 15.31 -8.86 27.01
CA GLN A 18 16.41 -7.95 26.66
C GLN A 18 17.13 -8.34 25.36
N LYS A 19 17.04 -9.62 24.98
CA LYS A 19 17.58 -10.14 23.73
C LYS A 19 16.81 -9.60 22.52
N SER A 20 15.47 -9.69 22.51
CA SER A 20 14.65 -9.14 21.42
C SER A 20 14.77 -7.62 21.32
N LYS A 21 14.79 -6.90 22.48
CA LYS A 21 15.06 -5.45 22.53
C LYS A 21 16.39 -5.07 21.88
N GLY A 22 17.45 -5.78 22.24
CA GLY A 22 18.79 -5.57 21.69
C GLY A 22 18.84 -5.80 20.18
N GLN A 23 18.24 -6.89 19.69
CA GLN A 23 18.21 -7.19 18.26
C GLN A 23 17.43 -6.16 17.45
N LEU A 24 16.25 -5.74 17.91
CA LEU A 24 15.45 -4.72 17.22
C LEU A 24 16.23 -3.39 17.12
N ARG A 25 16.85 -2.96 18.23
CA ARG A 25 17.67 -1.75 18.25
C ARG A 25 18.90 -1.84 17.34
N GLU A 26 19.60 -2.97 17.35
CA GLU A 26 20.75 -3.21 16.48
C GLU A 26 20.35 -3.18 15.00
N LEU A 27 19.25 -3.84 14.65
CA LEU A 27 18.70 -3.86 13.29
C LEU A 27 18.37 -2.45 12.80
N TYR A 28 17.62 -1.67 13.60
CA TYR A 28 17.29 -0.29 13.27
C TYR A 28 18.53 0.56 12.97
N LEU A 29 19.55 0.49 13.83
CA LEU A 29 20.78 1.27 13.66
C LEU A 29 21.53 0.89 12.39
N LYS A 30 21.57 -0.41 12.04
CA LYS A 30 22.19 -0.88 10.79
C LYS A 30 21.42 -0.42 9.55
N LEU A 31 20.10 -0.55 9.56
CA LEU A 31 19.24 -0.10 8.45
C LEU A 31 19.33 1.43 8.26
N ARG A 32 19.29 2.22 9.33
CA ARG A 32 19.50 3.68 9.25
C ARG A 32 20.87 4.05 8.73
N ALA A 33 21.91 3.31 9.11
CA ALA A 33 23.27 3.56 8.61
C ALA A 33 23.42 3.34 7.10
N LEU A 34 22.55 2.54 6.46
CA LEU A 34 22.48 2.47 4.99
C LEU A 34 22.01 3.80 4.39
N LEU A 35 21.00 4.44 4.99
CA LEU A 35 20.34 5.62 4.43
C LEU A 35 21.06 6.94 4.76
N ASP A 36 21.60 7.08 5.97
CA ASP A 36 21.95 8.39 6.55
C ASP A 36 23.39 8.88 6.28
N ASP A 37 24.38 7.99 6.09
CA ASP A 37 25.79 8.40 6.04
C ASP A 37 26.54 7.84 4.82
N ASP A 38 26.68 8.66 3.76
CA ASP A 38 27.49 8.35 2.57
C ASP A 38 28.96 8.03 2.90
N ASN A 39 29.45 8.43 4.09
CA ASN A 39 30.81 8.16 4.57
C ASN A 39 30.89 6.97 5.52
N SER A 40 29.80 6.27 5.80
CA SER A 40 29.83 5.03 6.57
C SER A 40 30.70 4.00 5.85
N THR A 41 31.31 3.07 6.60
CA THR A 41 32.11 2.00 5.99
C THR A 41 31.30 1.23 4.96
N ILE A 42 30.02 0.97 5.27
CA ILE A 42 29.08 0.25 4.41
C ILE A 42 28.83 1.03 3.11
N ASN A 43 28.50 2.32 3.18
CA ASN A 43 28.24 3.11 1.97
C ASN A 43 29.51 3.34 1.14
N LYS A 44 30.69 3.40 1.75
CA LYS A 44 31.97 3.41 1.03
C LYS A 44 32.20 2.10 0.27
N GLU A 45 31.87 0.95 0.86
CA GLU A 45 31.97 -0.35 0.20
C GLU A 45 30.96 -0.51 -0.94
N LEU A 46 29.71 -0.08 -0.74
CA LEU A 46 28.67 -0.08 -1.77
C LEU A 46 29.07 0.82 -2.95
N LYS A 47 29.53 2.04 -2.67
CA LYS A 47 30.02 2.98 -3.68
C LYS A 47 31.24 2.44 -4.44
N ALA A 48 32.15 1.75 -3.77
CA ALA A 48 33.29 1.12 -4.42
C ALA A 48 32.88 -0.01 -5.39
N LYS A 49 31.70 -0.60 -5.20
CA LYS A 49 31.09 -1.62 -6.06
C LYS A 49 30.10 -1.05 -7.08
N ASP A 50 29.93 0.27 -7.14
CA ASP A 50 28.94 0.96 -8.01
C ASP A 50 27.48 0.51 -7.75
N ILE A 51 27.17 0.21 -6.49
CA ILE A 51 25.82 -0.17 -6.03
C ILE A 51 25.12 1.06 -5.45
N ASP A 52 23.87 1.28 -5.83
CA ASP A 52 23.03 2.33 -5.25
C ASP A 52 22.80 2.08 -3.76
N LYS A 53 23.01 3.09 -2.92
CA LYS A 53 22.86 2.98 -1.46
C LYS A 53 21.42 2.70 -1.02
N ASN A 54 20.43 3.11 -1.81
CA ASN A 54 19.02 2.88 -1.51
C ASN A 54 18.51 1.55 -2.09
N TRP A 55 19.33 0.81 -2.85
CA TRP A 55 18.90 -0.45 -3.43
C TRP A 55 18.43 -1.44 -2.36
N TYR A 56 17.26 -2.04 -2.56
CA TYR A 56 16.60 -2.94 -1.61
C TYR A 56 17.46 -4.16 -1.24
N GLY A 57 18.26 -4.66 -2.19
CA GLY A 57 19.23 -5.74 -1.95
C GLY A 57 20.31 -5.43 -0.91
N ASN A 58 20.54 -4.15 -0.56
CA ASN A 58 21.50 -3.78 0.49
C ASN A 58 21.13 -4.36 1.86
N ILE A 59 19.86 -4.70 2.11
CA ILE A 59 19.44 -5.42 3.32
C ILE A 59 20.15 -6.77 3.43
N LEU A 60 20.32 -7.51 2.32
CA LEU A 60 21.04 -8.78 2.31
C LEU A 60 22.56 -8.59 2.44
N VAL A 61 23.08 -7.53 1.81
CA VAL A 61 24.50 -7.16 1.87
C VAL A 61 24.95 -6.85 3.30
N LEU A 62 24.11 -6.20 4.11
CA LEU A 62 24.37 -5.94 5.54
C LEU A 62 24.79 -7.18 6.32
N TYR A 63 24.38 -8.36 5.85
CA TYR A 63 24.61 -9.61 6.53
C TYR A 63 25.43 -10.61 5.71
N GLY A 64 26.09 -10.14 4.65
CA GLY A 64 27.05 -10.94 3.87
C GLY A 64 26.42 -12.02 2.98
N LYS A 65 25.13 -11.87 2.63
CA LYS A 65 24.48 -12.71 1.61
C LYS A 65 24.66 -12.11 0.22
N ASN A 66 24.82 -12.99 -0.76
CA ASN A 66 24.75 -12.61 -2.18
C ASN A 66 23.27 -12.43 -2.58
N ASP A 67 23.05 -11.51 -3.50
CA ASP A 67 21.78 -11.14 -4.13
C ASP A 67 21.37 -12.06 -5.29
N GLU A 68 22.28 -12.95 -5.74
CA GLU A 68 22.09 -13.79 -6.93
C GLU A 68 20.88 -14.74 -6.85
N ASP A 69 20.40 -15.06 -5.65
CA ASP A 69 19.32 -16.02 -5.42
C ASP A 69 17.97 -15.38 -5.01
N ILE A 70 17.91 -14.07 -4.76
CA ILE A 70 16.69 -13.39 -4.26
C ILE A 70 16.38 -12.16 -5.12
N ALA A 71 15.16 -12.09 -5.66
CA ALA A 71 14.68 -10.92 -6.37
C ALA A 71 14.72 -9.70 -5.42
N CYS A 72 15.44 -8.66 -5.85
CA CYS A 72 15.76 -7.50 -5.02
C CYS A 72 15.68 -6.20 -5.81
N ARG A 73 14.89 -6.19 -6.89
CA ARG A 73 14.72 -5.01 -7.74
C ARG A 73 13.76 -4.05 -7.05
N GLY A 74 14.32 -3.12 -6.28
CA GLY A 74 13.59 -2.07 -5.60
C GLY A 74 14.50 -1.14 -4.84
N THR A 75 13.88 -0.24 -4.09
CA THR A 75 14.54 0.75 -3.24
C THR A 75 13.96 0.75 -1.83
N ILE A 76 14.81 1.11 -0.87
CA ILE A 76 14.44 1.45 0.50
C ILE A 76 14.22 2.95 0.52
N GLU A 77 12.97 3.37 0.73
CA GLU A 77 12.58 4.78 0.74
C GLU A 77 12.72 5.38 2.13
N GLU A 78 12.32 4.63 3.15
CA GLU A 78 12.32 5.11 4.53
C GLU A 78 12.55 3.98 5.53
N VAL A 79 13.21 4.30 6.65
CA VAL A 79 13.30 3.45 7.84
C VAL A 79 13.03 4.33 9.06
N VAL A 80 11.97 4.04 9.81
CA VAL A 80 11.54 4.83 10.97
C VAL A 80 11.44 3.93 12.20
N TRP A 81 11.89 4.45 13.35
CA TRP A 81 11.53 3.85 14.63
C TRP A 81 10.19 4.42 15.07
N GLU A 82 9.18 3.57 15.14
CA GLU A 82 7.84 3.93 15.58
C GLU A 82 7.68 3.68 17.09
N GLY A 83 7.08 4.64 17.79
CA GLY A 83 7.03 4.66 19.26
C GLY A 83 8.31 5.24 19.90
N ALA A 84 8.46 5.09 21.22
CA ALA A 84 9.66 5.54 21.93
C ALA A 84 10.74 4.45 21.98
N ILE A 85 11.98 4.80 21.61
CA ILE A 85 13.15 3.90 21.53
C ILE A 85 13.45 3.15 22.83
N ASP A 86 13.05 3.71 23.97
CA ASP A 86 13.33 3.17 25.30
C ASP A 86 12.06 2.75 26.06
N GLU A 87 10.88 2.75 25.42
CA GLU A 87 9.63 2.23 26.01
C GLU A 87 9.29 0.83 25.48
N ASP A 88 8.57 0.06 26.30
CA ASP A 88 8.01 -1.22 25.90
C ASP A 88 6.94 -0.99 24.82
N GLY A 89 7.30 -1.18 23.54
CA GLY A 89 6.36 -1.07 22.42
C GLY A 89 6.95 -0.58 21.10
N GLY A 90 8.21 -0.16 21.06
CA GLY A 90 8.86 0.29 19.81
C GLY A 90 8.94 -0.80 18.74
N TRP A 91 8.84 -0.39 17.47
CA TRP A 91 8.96 -1.22 16.28
C TRP A 91 9.60 -0.44 15.13
N ILE A 92 10.03 -1.12 14.07
CA ILE A 92 10.65 -0.50 12.90
C ILE A 92 9.66 -0.51 11.76
N ARG A 93 9.34 0.67 11.20
CA ARG A 93 8.65 0.78 9.92
C ARG A 93 9.67 0.94 8.80
N ILE A 94 9.56 0.12 7.77
CA ILE A 94 10.37 0.24 6.55
C ILE A 94 9.41 0.50 5.39
N GLN A 95 9.68 1.54 4.60
CA GLN A 95 9.00 1.78 3.33
C GLN A 95 9.92 1.36 2.19
N THR A 96 9.38 0.60 1.24
CA THR A 96 10.11 0.15 0.05
C THR A 96 9.23 0.27 -1.19
N GLU A 97 9.87 0.45 -2.34
CA GLU A 97 9.23 0.38 -3.65
C GLU A 97 9.92 -0.72 -4.48
N THR A 98 9.18 -1.77 -4.83
CA THR A 98 9.74 -2.98 -5.48
C THR A 98 9.07 -3.25 -6.81
N ALA A 99 9.78 -3.83 -7.78
CA ALA A 99 9.22 -4.07 -9.10
C ALA A 99 8.27 -5.27 -9.10
N TRP A 100 7.03 -5.04 -9.55
CA TRP A 100 5.96 -6.02 -9.83
C TRP A 100 5.36 -6.81 -8.66
N ASP A 101 6.12 -7.02 -7.59
CA ASP A 101 5.69 -7.76 -6.42
C ASP A 101 6.40 -7.23 -5.14
N PRO A 102 5.93 -7.60 -3.94
CA PRO A 102 6.44 -7.08 -2.67
C PRO A 102 7.89 -7.45 -2.31
N GLN A 103 8.44 -8.50 -2.91
CA GLN A 103 9.79 -9.04 -2.63
C GLN A 103 10.09 -9.23 -1.13
N ILE A 104 9.11 -9.75 -0.39
CA ILE A 104 9.18 -9.93 1.08
C ILE A 104 10.18 -11.01 1.51
N GLU A 105 10.62 -11.86 0.59
CA GLU A 105 11.65 -12.88 0.82
C GLU A 105 12.94 -12.30 1.39
N ILE A 106 13.29 -11.04 1.06
CA ILE A 106 14.44 -10.34 1.64
C ILE A 106 14.25 -10.13 3.15
N ILE A 107 13.09 -9.62 3.56
CA ILE A 107 12.77 -9.40 4.97
C ILE A 107 12.68 -10.73 5.70
N LYS A 108 12.02 -11.72 5.10
CA LYS A 108 11.91 -13.06 5.69
C LYS A 108 13.29 -13.67 5.94
N SER A 109 14.17 -13.65 4.94
CA SER A 109 15.57 -14.10 5.04
C SER A 109 16.36 -13.33 6.10
N LEU A 110 16.14 -12.02 6.22
CA LEU A 110 16.74 -11.18 7.27
C LEU A 110 16.32 -11.65 8.67
N ILE A 111 15.02 -11.85 8.89
CA ILE A 111 14.47 -12.25 10.18
C ILE A 111 14.93 -13.66 10.56
N ASP A 112 14.77 -14.63 9.65
CA ASP A 112 15.07 -16.04 9.90
C ASP A 112 16.55 -16.26 10.27
N ASP A 113 17.48 -15.60 9.56
CA ASP A 113 18.91 -15.89 9.71
C ASP A 113 19.64 -14.98 10.70
N TYR A 114 19.16 -13.76 10.93
CA TYR A 114 19.90 -12.75 11.69
C TYR A 114 19.16 -12.21 12.92
N CYS A 115 17.84 -12.16 12.86
CA CYS A 115 17.01 -11.61 13.94
C CYS A 115 15.87 -12.55 14.34
N PRO A 116 16.12 -13.85 14.66
CA PRO A 116 15.06 -14.86 14.81
C PRO A 116 14.19 -14.71 16.08
N ASN A 117 14.39 -13.65 16.88
CA ASN A 117 13.49 -13.31 18.00
C ASN A 117 12.61 -12.09 17.65
N LEU A 118 12.67 -11.63 16.41
CA LEU A 118 11.80 -10.63 15.82
C LEU A 118 10.84 -11.33 14.85
N THR A 119 9.78 -10.62 14.51
CA THR A 119 8.82 -11.02 13.48
C THR A 119 8.43 -9.75 12.70
N PHE A 120 7.62 -9.91 11.67
CA PHE A 120 7.15 -8.78 10.88
C PHE A 120 5.74 -8.99 10.35
N GLU A 121 5.05 -7.88 10.15
CA GLU A 121 3.84 -7.78 9.32
C GLU A 121 4.11 -6.79 8.19
N TYR A 122 3.35 -6.84 7.10
CA TYR A 122 3.47 -5.88 6.02
C TYR A 122 2.14 -5.62 5.31
N ILE A 123 2.07 -4.45 4.71
CA ILE A 123 1.09 -4.10 3.69
C ILE A 123 1.82 -3.89 2.36
N ALA A 124 1.24 -4.37 1.26
CA ALA A 124 1.79 -4.23 -0.08
C ALA A 124 0.70 -3.88 -1.10
N GLU A 125 1.01 -2.93 -1.97
CA GLU A 125 0.09 -2.43 -3.00
C GLU A 125 0.79 -2.32 -4.36
N GLU A 126 0.29 -3.08 -5.35
CA GLU A 126 0.67 -2.99 -6.76
C GLU A 126 -0.60 -3.07 -7.63
N PRO A 127 -1.21 -1.92 -7.98
CA PRO A 127 -2.48 -1.89 -8.70
C PRO A 127 -2.44 -2.60 -10.06
N GLY A 128 -1.31 -2.56 -10.76
CA GLY A 128 -1.14 -3.14 -12.10
C GLY A 128 -1.02 -4.67 -12.12
N CYS A 129 -0.78 -5.29 -10.96
CA CYS A 129 -0.79 -6.74 -10.74
C CYS A 129 -1.91 -7.18 -9.79
N GLU A 130 -2.82 -6.27 -9.41
CA GLU A 130 -3.91 -6.50 -8.46
C GLU A 130 -3.41 -7.02 -7.09
N ILE A 131 -2.25 -6.56 -6.63
CA ILE A 131 -1.68 -6.95 -5.34
C ILE A 131 -2.14 -5.97 -4.27
N TYR A 132 -2.92 -6.47 -3.32
CA TYR A 132 -3.36 -5.74 -2.13
C TYR A 132 -3.31 -6.69 -0.94
N VAL A 133 -2.19 -6.68 -0.23
CA VAL A 133 -1.90 -7.59 0.89
C VAL A 133 -1.77 -6.79 2.18
N ASN A 134 -2.39 -7.22 3.28
CA ASN A 134 -2.15 -6.68 4.62
C ASN A 134 -2.08 -7.82 5.65
N THR A 135 -0.88 -8.31 5.92
CA THR A 135 -0.72 -9.46 6.83
C THR A 135 -1.06 -9.14 8.29
N ASP A 136 -1.14 -7.85 8.68
CA ASP A 136 -1.56 -7.42 10.00
C ASP A 136 -3.08 -7.49 10.18
N VAL A 137 -3.60 -8.72 10.23
CA VAL A 137 -5.02 -9.03 10.47
C VAL A 137 -5.53 -8.36 11.75
N SER A 138 -4.66 -8.22 12.76
CA SER A 138 -5.01 -7.64 14.06
C SER A 138 -5.15 -6.13 14.05
N GLY A 139 -4.59 -5.43 13.06
CA GLY A 139 -4.57 -3.96 13.00
C GLY A 139 -3.67 -3.34 14.06
N ARG A 140 -2.58 -4.01 14.43
CA ARG A 140 -1.60 -3.53 15.41
C ARG A 140 -0.71 -2.41 14.88
N PHE A 141 -0.42 -2.44 13.59
CA PHE A 141 0.49 -1.55 12.87
C PHE A 141 -0.21 -0.88 11.67
N PHE A 142 -0.99 -1.66 10.92
CA PHE A 142 -1.67 -1.23 9.69
C PHE A 142 -3.16 -1.46 9.83
N LEU A 143 -3.91 -0.37 9.93
CA LEU A 143 -5.36 -0.41 10.15
C LEU A 143 -6.13 -0.62 8.84
N GLU A 144 -5.49 -0.43 7.70
CA GLU A 144 -6.09 -0.41 6.37
C GLU A 144 -6.68 -1.77 6.01
N ARG A 145 -7.93 -1.79 5.56
CA ARG A 145 -8.68 -3.00 5.14
C ARG A 145 -9.29 -2.86 3.77
N TYR A 146 -9.57 -1.63 3.35
CA TYR A 146 -9.99 -1.31 2.00
C TYR A 146 -9.18 -0.12 1.48
N VAL A 147 -9.04 -0.06 0.17
CA VAL A 147 -8.58 1.13 -0.54
C VAL A 147 -9.56 1.44 -1.65
N ILE A 148 -9.96 2.69 -1.78
CA ILE A 148 -10.78 3.18 -2.89
C ILE A 148 -10.06 4.33 -3.57
N ASN A 149 -9.88 4.23 -4.87
CA ASN A 149 -9.33 5.28 -5.71
C ASN A 149 -10.36 5.64 -6.78
N TYR A 150 -10.82 6.88 -6.78
CA TYR A 150 -11.78 7.35 -7.75
C TYR A 150 -11.51 8.78 -8.16
N ASP A 151 -11.94 9.07 -9.39
CA ASP A 151 -11.90 10.41 -9.94
C ASP A 151 -13.18 10.62 -10.75
N PHE A 152 -13.94 11.67 -10.42
CA PHE A 152 -15.08 12.15 -11.19
C PHE A 152 -14.86 13.58 -11.71
N ASN A 153 -13.59 13.98 -11.92
CA ASN A 153 -13.06 15.33 -12.12
C ASN A 153 -13.58 16.09 -13.34
N ALA A 154 -14.43 15.50 -14.16
CA ALA A 154 -15.20 16.33 -15.08
C ALA A 154 -16.08 17.37 -14.34
N ILE A 155 -16.38 17.16 -13.05
CA ILE A 155 -17.37 17.98 -12.32
C ILE A 155 -16.94 18.42 -10.90
N SER A 156 -16.17 17.64 -10.14
CA SER A 156 -15.98 17.89 -8.68
C SER A 156 -14.60 18.38 -8.23
N GLY A 157 -13.50 18.08 -8.92
CA GLY A 157 -12.16 18.52 -8.52
C GLY A 157 -11.45 17.63 -7.48
N TYR A 158 -11.93 16.40 -7.25
CA TYR A 158 -11.40 15.46 -6.26
C TYR A 158 -10.85 14.18 -6.91
N SER A 159 -9.58 13.89 -6.61
CA SER A 159 -8.95 12.58 -6.74
C SER A 159 -8.29 12.28 -5.40
N ASP A 160 -8.67 11.20 -4.73
CA ASP A 160 -8.01 10.78 -3.48
C ASP A 160 -7.95 9.26 -3.39
N ASP A 161 -6.83 8.76 -2.86
CA ASP A 161 -6.71 7.36 -2.44
C ASP A 161 -7.23 7.28 -1.01
N GLU A 162 -8.41 6.71 -0.83
CA GLU A 162 -9.03 6.58 0.48
C GLU A 162 -8.73 5.20 1.07
N TYR A 163 -7.90 5.18 2.12
CA TYR A 163 -7.61 3.97 2.90
C TYR A 163 -8.55 3.88 4.10
N LEU A 164 -9.28 2.78 4.19
CA LEU A 164 -10.40 2.59 5.10
C LEU A 164 -10.13 1.41 6.02
N LYS A 165 -10.40 1.56 7.31
CA LYS A 165 -9.98 0.57 8.32
C LYS A 165 -11.00 -0.52 8.62
N ASP A 166 -12.25 -0.31 8.24
CA ASP A 166 -13.34 -1.21 8.54
C ASP A 166 -14.51 -1.06 7.57
N GLU A 167 -15.46 -1.99 7.65
CA GLU A 167 -16.66 -2.02 6.80
C GLU A 167 -17.53 -0.77 6.98
N THR A 168 -17.54 -0.14 8.16
CA THR A 168 -18.35 1.06 8.38
C THR A 168 -17.77 2.24 7.60
N GLU A 169 -16.45 2.40 7.60
CA GLU A 169 -15.76 3.40 6.77
C GLU A 169 -15.95 3.10 5.27
N PHE A 170 -15.82 1.84 4.86
CA PHE A 170 -16.12 1.40 3.48
C PHE A 170 -17.54 1.78 3.03
N LEU A 171 -18.54 1.46 3.85
CA LEU A 171 -19.94 1.80 3.55
C LEU A 171 -20.19 3.30 3.46
N ASN A 172 -19.53 4.10 4.29
CA ASN A 172 -19.69 5.55 4.26
C ASN A 172 -19.02 6.16 3.03
N SER A 173 -17.80 5.73 2.72
CA SER A 173 -17.10 6.18 1.50
C SER A 173 -17.91 5.85 0.23
N VAL A 174 -18.45 4.62 0.11
CA VAL A 174 -19.29 4.26 -1.06
C VAL A 174 -20.59 5.07 -1.14
N LYS A 175 -21.16 5.50 0.00
CA LYS A 175 -22.32 6.41 -0.01
C LYS A 175 -21.95 7.79 -0.54
N ASP A 176 -20.82 8.33 -0.11
CA ASP A 176 -20.34 9.63 -0.54
C ASP A 176 -19.99 9.59 -2.04
N ILE A 177 -19.27 8.55 -2.49
CA ILE A 177 -18.98 8.27 -3.91
C ILE A 177 -20.27 8.15 -4.73
N LEU A 178 -21.27 7.41 -4.25
CA LEU A 178 -22.54 7.29 -4.97
C LEU A 178 -23.25 8.65 -5.08
N ASN A 179 -23.15 9.49 -4.06
CA ASN A 179 -23.71 10.85 -4.10
C ASN A 179 -22.98 11.73 -5.11
N ASP A 180 -21.65 11.71 -5.09
CA ASP A 180 -20.82 12.47 -6.01
C ASP A 180 -21.05 12.01 -7.45
N PHE A 181 -21.14 10.70 -7.65
CA PHE A 181 -21.48 10.12 -8.94
C PHE A 181 -22.88 10.53 -9.40
N LYS A 182 -23.89 10.51 -8.52
CA LYS A 182 -25.25 10.99 -8.84
C LYS A 182 -25.25 12.46 -9.28
N GLU A 183 -24.49 13.31 -8.58
CA GLU A 183 -24.35 14.71 -8.96
C GLU A 183 -23.66 14.83 -10.33
N CYS A 184 -22.59 14.07 -10.55
CA CYS A 184 -21.86 13.99 -11.82
C CYS A 184 -22.79 13.60 -12.98
N VAL A 185 -23.47 12.45 -12.88
CA VAL A 185 -24.35 11.95 -13.96
C VAL A 185 -25.55 12.86 -14.24
N SER A 186 -26.02 13.62 -13.25
CA SER A 186 -27.13 14.56 -13.43
C SER A 186 -26.80 15.74 -14.36
N LYS A 187 -25.51 16.03 -14.57
CA LYS A 187 -25.02 17.13 -15.40
C LYS A 187 -24.51 16.67 -16.77
N LEU A 188 -24.38 15.37 -17.00
CA LEU A 188 -23.84 14.82 -18.24
C LEU A 188 -24.67 15.22 -19.46
N SER A 189 -23.97 15.50 -20.55
CA SER A 189 -24.57 15.69 -21.87
C SER A 189 -24.19 14.52 -22.80
N GLY A 190 -25.08 14.18 -23.73
CA GLY A 190 -24.82 13.13 -24.73
C GLY A 190 -25.16 11.69 -24.30
N VAL A 191 -25.49 11.44 -23.03
CA VAL A 191 -25.94 10.12 -22.54
C VAL A 191 -27.48 10.05 -22.49
N PRO A 192 -28.12 8.90 -22.80
CA PRO A 192 -29.58 8.76 -22.72
C PRO A 192 -30.12 8.99 -21.30
N GLU A 193 -31.19 9.79 -21.19
CA GLU A 193 -31.82 10.17 -19.90
C GLU A 193 -32.23 8.96 -19.04
N PHE A 194 -32.70 7.88 -19.65
CA PHE A 194 -33.08 6.67 -18.90
C PHE A 194 -31.88 6.01 -18.19
N LYS A 195 -30.68 6.03 -18.79
CA LYS A 195 -29.46 5.49 -18.16
C LYS A 195 -29.03 6.34 -16.95
N ILE A 196 -29.26 7.65 -17.00
CA ILE A 196 -28.95 8.57 -15.89
C ILE A 196 -29.89 8.32 -14.71
N LYS A 197 -31.18 8.14 -15.00
CA LYS A 197 -32.23 7.96 -13.99
C LYS A 197 -31.98 6.75 -13.08
N ASP A 198 -31.48 5.65 -13.63
CA ASP A 198 -31.18 4.41 -12.89
C ASP A 198 -30.18 4.63 -11.73
N PHE A 199 -29.26 5.60 -11.87
CA PHE A 199 -28.30 5.95 -10.82
C PHE A 199 -28.85 7.01 -9.86
N VAL A 200 -29.53 8.04 -10.37
CA VAL A 200 -30.12 9.11 -9.53
C VAL A 200 -31.07 8.53 -8.49
N GLU A 201 -31.86 7.52 -8.87
CA GLU A 201 -32.84 6.87 -7.97
C GLU A 201 -32.24 5.70 -7.16
N LYS A 202 -30.96 5.35 -7.34
CA LYS A 202 -30.34 4.19 -6.69
C LYS A 202 -30.26 4.39 -5.17
N PRO A 203 -30.70 3.44 -4.33
CA PRO A 203 -30.57 3.54 -2.88
C PRO A 203 -29.11 3.45 -2.44
N PHE A 204 -28.83 3.92 -1.23
CA PHE A 204 -27.52 3.77 -0.59
C PHE A 204 -27.31 2.34 -0.09
N PRO A 205 -26.07 1.81 -0.11
CA PRO A 205 -25.77 0.50 0.43
C PRO A 205 -25.90 0.49 1.96
N THR A 206 -26.29 -0.67 2.48
CA THR A 206 -26.39 -0.94 3.91
C THR A 206 -25.45 -2.04 4.39
N GLU A 207 -24.89 -2.83 3.48
CA GLU A 207 -23.93 -3.92 3.71
C GLU A 207 -22.85 -3.95 2.61
N ALA A 208 -21.71 -4.57 2.90
CA ALA A 208 -20.54 -4.54 2.02
C ALA A 208 -20.82 -5.10 0.62
N GLU A 209 -21.61 -6.17 0.51
CA GLU A 209 -21.96 -6.78 -0.78
C GLU A 209 -22.74 -5.81 -1.69
N GLU A 210 -23.65 -5.03 -1.12
CA GLU A 210 -24.37 -3.99 -1.85
C GLU A 210 -23.41 -2.87 -2.30
N ALA A 211 -22.45 -2.52 -1.46
CA ALA A 211 -21.46 -1.49 -1.77
C ALA A 211 -20.54 -1.91 -2.92
N TRP A 212 -20.04 -3.16 -2.92
CA TRP A 212 -19.29 -3.75 -4.03
C TRP A 212 -20.11 -3.78 -5.32
N PHE A 213 -21.38 -4.17 -5.23
CA PHE A 213 -22.27 -4.16 -6.39
C PHE A 213 -22.44 -2.74 -6.97
N ILE A 214 -22.57 -1.72 -6.11
CA ILE A 214 -22.68 -0.32 -6.54
C ILE A 214 -21.40 0.14 -7.24
N ILE A 215 -20.22 -0.17 -6.68
CA ILE A 215 -18.92 0.16 -7.30
C ILE A 215 -18.83 -0.41 -8.71
N GLU A 216 -19.13 -1.71 -8.89
CA GLU A 216 -19.07 -2.37 -10.19
C GLU A 216 -20.07 -1.78 -11.19
N GLN A 217 -21.26 -1.39 -10.72
CA GLN A 217 -22.25 -0.71 -11.56
C GLN A 217 -21.75 0.67 -12.03
N ILE A 218 -21.12 1.45 -11.15
CA ILE A 218 -20.54 2.75 -11.50
C ILE A 218 -19.40 2.56 -12.52
N ARG A 219 -18.47 1.63 -12.27
CA ARG A 219 -17.37 1.32 -13.21
C ARG A 219 -17.91 0.92 -14.57
N SER A 220 -18.85 -0.04 -14.62
CA SER A 220 -19.48 -0.49 -15.86
C SER A 220 -20.19 0.66 -16.60
N TYR A 221 -20.84 1.57 -15.89
CA TYR A 221 -21.46 2.74 -16.52
C TYR A 221 -20.42 3.66 -17.15
N ILE A 222 -19.32 3.95 -16.46
CA ILE A 222 -18.24 4.78 -17.00
C ILE A 222 -17.70 4.14 -18.28
N GLU A 223 -17.31 2.87 -18.23
CA GLU A 223 -16.75 2.12 -19.36
C GLU A 223 -17.69 2.07 -20.57
N GLU A 224 -18.99 1.85 -20.36
CA GLU A 224 -19.98 1.79 -21.44
C GLU A 224 -20.20 3.13 -22.14
N ASN A 225 -20.04 4.25 -21.43
CA ASN A 225 -20.43 5.56 -21.92
C ASN A 225 -19.23 6.48 -22.23
N ILE A 226 -18.00 6.08 -21.90
CA ILE A 226 -16.77 6.87 -22.14
C ILE A 226 -16.54 7.24 -23.61
N SER A 227 -17.00 6.40 -24.54
CA SER A 227 -16.86 6.64 -25.98
C SER A 227 -17.85 7.67 -26.54
N ILE A 228 -18.91 8.00 -25.80
CA ILE A 228 -20.01 8.87 -26.24
C ILE A 228 -20.18 10.11 -25.35
N CYS A 229 -19.45 10.21 -24.24
CA CYS A 229 -19.49 11.33 -23.31
C CYS A 229 -18.06 11.73 -22.93
N GLU A 230 -17.61 12.90 -23.41
CA GLU A 230 -16.26 13.43 -23.11
C GLU A 230 -16.07 13.67 -21.61
N ASP A 231 -17.15 14.06 -20.90
CA ASP A 231 -17.17 14.26 -19.45
C ASP A 231 -16.89 12.97 -18.64
N LEU A 232 -16.81 11.80 -19.29
CA LEU A 232 -16.46 10.53 -18.62
C LEU A 232 -15.05 10.03 -18.95
N GLN A 233 -14.30 10.72 -19.83
CA GLN A 233 -12.99 10.23 -20.31
C GLN A 233 -11.95 10.09 -19.20
N ASP A 234 -12.01 10.97 -18.21
CA ASP A 234 -11.09 10.98 -17.07
C ASP A 234 -11.73 10.38 -15.80
N CYS A 235 -12.96 9.88 -15.89
CA CYS A 235 -13.65 9.31 -14.75
C CYS A 235 -13.19 7.86 -14.51
N TYR A 236 -12.98 7.48 -13.25
CA TYR A 236 -12.73 6.09 -12.87
C TYR A 236 -13.12 5.81 -11.41
N LEU A 237 -13.29 4.54 -11.07
CA LEU A 237 -13.54 4.05 -9.72
C LEU A 237 -12.94 2.65 -9.55
N ASN A 238 -11.94 2.56 -8.68
CA ASN A 238 -11.26 1.35 -8.27
C ASN A 238 -11.42 1.17 -6.77
N ALA A 239 -11.65 -0.06 -6.34
CA ALA A 239 -11.78 -0.39 -4.94
C ALA A 239 -11.23 -1.80 -4.72
N HIS A 240 -10.48 -1.98 -3.64
CA HIS A 240 -9.90 -3.27 -3.26
C HIS A 240 -10.07 -3.50 -1.76
N GLU A 241 -10.28 -4.76 -1.38
CA GLU A 241 -10.18 -5.23 0.00
C GLU A 241 -8.86 -5.98 0.12
N PHE A 242 -8.06 -5.64 1.14
CA PHE A 242 -6.79 -6.30 1.36
C PHE A 242 -7.00 -7.79 1.70
N ASP A 243 -6.16 -8.67 1.16
CA ASP A 243 -6.14 -10.13 1.38
C ASP A 243 -7.40 -10.92 0.96
N LYS A 244 -8.22 -10.36 0.06
CA LYS A 244 -9.41 -11.05 -0.46
C LYS A 244 -9.13 -12.09 -1.57
N TYR A 245 -7.90 -12.20 -2.05
CA TYR A 245 -7.55 -12.98 -3.25
C TYR A 245 -6.39 -13.95 -3.05
#